data_AF-A0A2G5L1Z6-F1
#
_entry.id   AF-A0A2G5L1Z6-F1
#
_cell.length_a   1.000
_cell.length_b   1.000
_cell.length_c   1.000
_cell.angle_alpha   90.00
_cell.angle_beta   90.00
_cell.angle_gamma   90.00
#
_symmetry.space_group_name_H-M   'P 1'
#
loop_
_entity.id
_entity.type
_entity.pdbx_description
1 polymer ?
#
loop_
_entity_poly.entity_id
_entity_poly.type
_entity_poly.pdbx_seq_one_letter_code
_entity_poly.pdbx_strand_id
1 'polypeptide(L)'
;MKTLFNLPLNALLLCTALTTTAASVPNDKGEQIQEKTFGTKRHGKLIHFADGMFRDNTDRIEIGQVIKLKKKTVQVQTVKLYVFDTAVDSLDFKISFYQVINGQPTLTQIHEPIWLTQAIDEGWLTLDLSNYDLVLDKDFLVALETEKTSKYDESLSYEVKPLANRNSYYRFHHSDTWKRPPHRYCLQVVANVL
;
A
#
# COMPACT_ATOMS: atom_id res chain seq x y z
N MET A 1 -15.69 14.44 -61.40
CA MET A 1 -14.38 14.78 -60.80
C MET A 1 -14.11 13.72 -59.73
N LYS A 2 -13.05 12.92 -59.95
CA LYS A 2 -12.62 11.78 -59.11
C LYS A 2 -11.89 12.28 -57.86
N THR A 3 -12.15 11.64 -56.71
CA THR A 3 -11.24 11.22 -55.61
C THR A 3 -12.13 10.92 -54.39
N LEU A 4 -12.55 9.67 -54.11
CA LEU A 4 -11.84 8.64 -53.36
C LEU A 4 -11.13 9.19 -52.10
N PHE A 5 -11.78 9.08 -50.95
CA PHE A 5 -11.09 8.90 -49.67
C PHE A 5 -11.55 7.58 -49.05
N ASN A 6 -10.71 6.57 -49.27
CA ASN A 6 -10.64 5.33 -48.52
C ASN A 6 -10.20 5.66 -47.10
N LEU A 7 -10.92 5.20 -46.08
CA LEU A 7 -10.35 4.98 -44.76
C LEU A 7 -10.60 3.52 -44.38
N PRO A 8 -9.55 2.74 -44.10
CA PRO A 8 -9.70 1.33 -43.84
C PRO A 8 -10.27 1.07 -42.45
N LEU A 9 -11.16 0.08 -42.43
CA LEU A 9 -11.56 -0.71 -41.28
C LEU A 9 -10.29 -1.32 -40.64
N ASN A 10 -9.89 -0.85 -39.45
CA ASN A 10 -9.16 -1.57 -38.40
C ASN A 10 -8.47 -0.58 -37.43
N ALA A 11 -9.13 -0.32 -36.30
CA ALA A 11 -8.45 0.14 -35.09
C ALA A 11 -8.97 -0.70 -33.92
N LEU A 12 -8.75 -2.02 -34.02
CA LEU A 12 -8.87 -2.92 -32.89
C LEU A 12 -7.67 -2.62 -31.97
N LEU A 13 -7.82 -1.68 -31.04
CA LEU A 13 -6.79 -1.39 -30.05
C LEU A 13 -6.76 -2.55 -29.04
N LEU A 14 -5.93 -3.55 -29.36
CA LEU A 14 -5.56 -4.62 -28.45
C LEU A 14 -4.76 -3.98 -27.30
N CYS A 15 -5.42 -3.67 -26.19
CA CYS A 15 -4.75 -3.22 -24.98
C CYS A 15 -4.06 -4.44 -24.35
N THR A 16 -2.88 -4.78 -24.84
CA THR A 16 -2.03 -5.82 -24.25
C THR A 16 -1.61 -5.34 -22.88
N ALA A 17 -2.03 -6.06 -21.84
CA ALA A 17 -1.59 -5.82 -20.48
C ALA A 17 -0.05 -5.87 -20.43
N LEU A 18 0.57 -4.74 -20.08
CA LEU A 18 1.96 -4.70 -19.68
C LEU A 18 2.08 -5.53 -18.40
N THR A 19 2.52 -6.77 -18.53
CA THR A 19 3.09 -7.50 -17.41
C THR A 19 4.40 -6.81 -17.07
N THR A 20 4.40 -6.00 -16.02
CA THR A 20 5.61 -5.51 -15.37
C THR A 20 6.38 -6.72 -14.84
N THR A 21 7.35 -7.21 -15.62
CA THR A 21 8.40 -8.07 -15.10
C THR A 21 9.24 -7.23 -14.14
N ALA A 22 9.17 -7.54 -12.85
CA ALA A 22 10.06 -6.98 -11.85
C ALA A 22 11.50 -7.26 -12.28
N ALA A 23 12.30 -6.21 -12.40
CA ALA A 23 13.71 -6.31 -12.74
C ALA A 23 14.47 -6.93 -11.57
N SER A 24 15.24 -8.00 -11.81
CA SER A 24 16.11 -8.58 -10.80
C SER A 24 17.45 -7.85 -10.78
N VAL A 25 17.86 -7.37 -9.60
CA VAL A 25 19.19 -6.82 -9.36
C VAL A 25 20.04 -7.93 -8.72
N PRO A 26 21.24 -8.23 -9.22
CA PRO A 26 22.10 -9.25 -8.61
C PRO A 26 22.77 -8.74 -7.33
N ASN A 27 22.88 -9.60 -6.31
CA ASN A 27 23.74 -9.37 -5.14
C ASN A 27 25.19 -9.82 -5.42
N ASP A 28 26.16 -9.45 -4.56
CA ASP A 28 27.60 -9.77 -4.62
C ASP A 28 27.93 -11.28 -4.75
N LYS A 29 26.94 -12.16 -4.58
CA LYS A 29 27.05 -13.62 -4.74
C LYS A 29 26.43 -14.17 -6.03
N GLY A 30 25.95 -13.30 -6.93
CA GLY A 30 25.33 -13.69 -8.21
C GLY A 30 23.92 -14.29 -8.08
N GLU A 31 23.32 -14.27 -6.89
CA GLU A 31 21.95 -14.73 -6.66
C GLU A 31 20.96 -13.61 -7.08
N GLN A 32 19.98 -13.96 -7.90
CA GLN A 32 18.99 -12.98 -8.37
C GLN A 32 18.06 -12.60 -7.22
N ILE A 33 18.10 -11.32 -6.83
CA ILE A 33 17.15 -10.77 -5.87
C ILE A 33 15.75 -10.85 -6.48
N GLN A 34 14.89 -11.66 -5.88
CA GLN A 34 13.51 -11.83 -6.32
C GLN A 34 12.62 -10.82 -5.61
N GLU A 35 12.18 -9.78 -6.32
CA GLU A 35 11.15 -8.88 -5.83
C GLU A 35 9.81 -9.62 -5.68
N LYS A 36 9.18 -9.49 -4.51
CA LYS A 36 7.86 -10.06 -4.24
C LYS A 36 6.95 -9.05 -3.56
N THR A 37 5.70 -9.05 -4.00
CA THR A 37 4.62 -8.35 -3.33
C THR A 37 3.99 -9.22 -2.25
N PHE A 38 3.70 -8.62 -1.09
CA PHE A 38 3.01 -9.20 0.06
C PHE A 38 1.80 -8.33 0.42
N GLY A 39 0.73 -8.93 0.95
CA GLY A 39 -0.52 -8.21 1.26
C GLY A 39 -1.58 -8.32 0.15
N THR A 40 -2.37 -7.26 -0.03
CA THR A 40 -3.52 -7.26 -0.94
C THR A 40 -3.07 -6.87 -2.36
N LYS A 41 -2.82 -7.88 -3.21
CA LYS A 41 -2.27 -7.69 -4.57
C LYS A 41 -3.27 -7.29 -5.65
N ARG A 42 -4.55 -7.57 -5.44
CA ARG A 42 -5.61 -7.35 -6.43
C ARG A 42 -6.47 -6.20 -5.95
N HIS A 43 -6.88 -5.32 -6.83
CA HIS A 43 -8.01 -4.42 -6.63
C HIS A 43 -9.17 -4.95 -7.50
N GLY A 44 -10.42 -4.73 -7.09
CA GLY A 44 -11.58 -5.14 -7.90
C GLY A 44 -11.75 -4.18 -9.07
N LYS A 45 -12.14 -4.64 -10.27
CA LYS A 45 -12.46 -3.74 -11.41
C LYS A 45 -13.93 -3.34 -11.49
N LEU A 46 -14.80 -3.96 -10.70
CA LEU A 46 -16.26 -3.91 -10.85
C LEU A 46 -17.00 -3.44 -9.60
N ILE A 47 -16.42 -3.63 -8.41
CA ILE A 47 -17.01 -3.23 -7.14
C ILE A 47 -15.90 -2.66 -6.28
N HIS A 48 -15.99 -1.36 -6.01
CA HIS A 48 -15.07 -0.63 -5.14
C HIS A 48 -15.79 -0.28 -3.85
N PHE A 49 -15.14 -0.56 -2.72
CA PHE A 49 -15.57 -0.05 -1.43
C PHE A 49 -14.47 0.89 -0.96
N ALA A 50 -14.86 2.09 -0.57
CA ALA A 50 -13.94 3.07 0.00
C ALA A 50 -14.12 3.11 1.51
N ASP A 51 -13.01 3.30 2.20
CA ASP A 51 -13.02 3.84 3.55
C ASP A 51 -12.33 5.19 3.53
N GLY A 52 -12.87 6.13 4.31
CA GLY A 52 -12.40 7.50 4.43
C GLY A 52 -12.04 7.81 5.88
N MET A 53 -11.42 6.87 6.61
CA MET A 53 -11.01 7.16 8.00
C MET A 53 -10.01 8.33 8.11
N PHE A 54 -9.33 8.69 7.02
CA PHE A 54 -8.53 9.92 6.95
C PHE A 54 -9.44 11.12 6.60
N ARG A 55 -10.13 11.64 7.61
CA ARG A 55 -11.02 12.81 7.50
C ARG A 55 -10.67 13.88 8.52
N ASP A 56 -10.91 15.12 8.14
CA ASP A 56 -10.84 16.26 9.05
C ASP A 56 -11.80 16.11 10.23
N ASN A 57 -11.34 16.54 11.42
CA ASN A 57 -12.00 16.60 12.73
C ASN A 57 -12.03 15.34 13.65
N THR A 58 -11.42 14.22 13.29
CA THR A 58 -11.35 13.03 14.17
C THR A 58 -9.96 12.79 14.77
N ASP A 59 -9.92 11.91 15.79
CA ASP A 59 -8.71 11.28 16.32
C ASP A 59 -7.86 10.75 15.16
N ARG A 60 -6.55 11.00 15.16
CA ARG A 60 -5.63 10.43 14.17
C ARG A 60 -5.78 8.90 14.19
N ILE A 61 -6.11 8.32 13.06
CA ILE A 61 -6.28 6.87 12.91
C ILE A 61 -5.05 6.32 12.19
N GLU A 62 -4.47 5.29 12.77
CA GLU A 62 -3.46 4.48 12.13
C GLU A 62 -4.13 3.22 11.59
N ILE A 63 -4.04 3.00 10.28
CA ILE A 63 -4.50 1.78 9.63
C ILE A 63 -3.31 0.86 9.36
N GLY A 64 -3.51 -0.44 9.48
CA GLY A 64 -2.42 -1.39 9.29
C GLY A 64 -2.87 -2.73 8.74
N GLN A 65 -1.90 -3.44 8.16
CA GLN A 65 -2.10 -4.79 7.67
C GLN A 65 -0.95 -5.70 8.05
N VAL A 66 -1.28 -6.89 8.55
CA VAL A 66 -0.32 -7.94 8.84
C VAL A 66 0.19 -8.52 7.52
N ILE A 67 1.49 -8.41 7.31
CA ILE A 67 2.24 -8.99 6.21
C ILE A 67 2.79 -10.34 6.65
N LYS A 68 2.39 -11.38 5.91
CA LYS A 68 2.79 -12.77 6.16
C LYS A 68 3.99 -13.14 5.28
N LEU A 69 5.17 -13.28 5.89
CA LEU A 69 6.40 -13.57 5.14
C LEU A 69 6.56 -15.05 4.82
N LYS A 70 5.92 -15.92 5.61
CA LYS A 70 6.02 -17.40 5.47
C LYS A 70 7.48 -17.88 5.51
N LYS A 71 8.21 -17.48 6.56
CA LYS A 71 9.62 -17.84 6.82
C LYS A 71 10.62 -17.33 5.77
N LYS A 72 10.34 -16.18 5.14
CA LYS A 72 11.29 -15.50 4.27
C LYS A 72 11.90 -14.32 5.01
N THR A 73 13.19 -14.09 4.77
CA THR A 73 13.83 -12.81 5.08
C THR A 73 13.63 -11.90 3.88
N VAL A 74 13.22 -10.66 4.12
CA VAL A 74 12.97 -9.69 3.07
C VAL A 74 13.57 -8.34 3.41
N GLN A 75 14.06 -7.62 2.40
CA GLN A 75 14.36 -6.21 2.48
C GLN A 75 13.20 -5.42 1.88
N VAL A 76 12.50 -4.66 2.71
CA VAL A 76 11.34 -3.86 2.28
C VAL A 76 11.80 -2.78 1.31
N GLN A 77 11.12 -2.67 0.16
CA GLN A 77 11.41 -1.68 -0.87
C GLN A 77 10.33 -0.61 -0.93
N THR A 78 9.05 -1.01 -0.92
CA THR A 78 7.94 -0.04 -0.96
C THR A 78 6.76 -0.50 -0.13
N VAL A 79 6.00 0.48 0.39
CA VAL A 79 4.65 0.29 0.92
C VAL A 79 3.68 0.94 -0.05
N LYS A 80 2.59 0.23 -0.41
CA LYS A 80 1.60 0.75 -1.34
C LYS A 80 0.20 0.67 -0.78
N LEU A 81 -0.55 1.76 -0.89
CA LEU A 81 -1.97 1.86 -0.56
C LEU A 81 -2.74 2.18 -1.85
N TYR A 82 -3.88 1.54 -2.05
CA TYR A 82 -4.75 1.89 -3.18
C TYR A 82 -5.65 3.07 -2.79
N VAL A 83 -5.34 4.25 -3.30
CA VAL A 83 -6.14 5.47 -3.17
C VAL A 83 -7.32 5.36 -4.12
N PHE A 84 -8.52 5.60 -3.59
CA PHE A 84 -9.77 5.56 -4.34
C PHE A 84 -10.19 6.95 -4.80
N ASP A 85 -10.07 7.93 -3.92
CA ASP A 85 -10.41 9.33 -4.21
C ASP A 85 -9.63 10.24 -3.27
N THR A 86 -9.36 11.45 -3.71
CA THR A 86 -8.57 12.41 -2.95
C THR A 86 -9.00 13.85 -3.22
N ALA A 87 -9.05 14.64 -2.14
CA ALA A 87 -9.20 16.10 -2.21
C ALA A 87 -7.90 16.83 -1.79
N VAL A 88 -6.76 16.12 -1.79
CA VAL A 88 -5.47 16.62 -1.30
C VAL A 88 -4.38 16.42 -2.34
N ASP A 89 -3.51 17.43 -2.50
CA ASP A 89 -2.40 17.32 -3.45
C ASP A 89 -1.26 16.44 -2.90
N SER A 90 -1.02 16.49 -1.58
CA SER A 90 0.06 15.76 -0.92
C SER A 90 -0.25 15.53 0.55
N LEU A 91 0.31 14.48 1.14
CA LEU A 91 0.23 14.19 2.58
C LEU A 91 1.56 13.73 3.15
N ASP A 92 1.77 14.04 4.43
CA ASP A 92 2.85 13.49 5.24
C ASP A 92 2.40 12.16 5.85
N PHE A 93 3.06 11.07 5.47
CA PHE A 93 2.80 9.73 5.98
C PHE A 93 3.82 9.34 7.04
N LYS A 94 3.31 8.90 8.19
CA LYS A 94 4.04 8.09 9.16
C LYS A 94 3.85 6.62 8.81
N ILE A 95 4.96 5.93 8.58
CA ILE A 95 5.01 4.52 8.25
C ILE A 95 5.64 3.78 9.42
N SER A 96 4.85 2.94 10.08
CA SER A 96 5.26 2.20 11.27
C SER A 96 5.29 0.70 10.98
N PHE A 97 6.26 -0.01 11.57
CA PHE A 97 6.36 -1.47 11.50
C PHE A 97 6.30 -2.05 12.91
N TYR A 98 5.34 -2.93 13.16
CA TYR A 98 5.11 -3.52 14.48
C TYR A 98 5.29 -5.03 14.50
N GLN A 99 5.74 -5.55 15.63
CA GLN A 99 5.83 -6.98 15.88
C GLN A 99 4.46 -7.65 15.82
N VAL A 100 4.44 -8.89 15.35
CA VAL A 100 3.24 -9.75 15.37
C VAL A 100 3.54 -11.00 16.20
N ILE A 101 2.78 -11.20 17.26
CA ILE A 101 2.89 -12.35 18.16
C ILE A 101 1.58 -13.12 18.11
N ASN A 102 1.64 -14.45 17.91
CA ASN A 102 0.46 -15.32 17.80
C ASN A 102 -0.59 -14.82 16.78
N GLY A 103 -0.11 -14.21 15.69
CA GLY A 103 -0.96 -13.67 14.63
C GLY A 103 -1.66 -12.34 14.97
N GLN A 104 -1.32 -11.69 16.09
CA GLN A 104 -1.85 -10.39 16.48
C GLN A 104 -0.73 -9.34 16.56
N PRO A 105 -0.95 -8.10 16.09
CA PRO A 105 0.03 -7.03 16.23
C PRO A 105 0.17 -6.60 17.69
N THR A 106 1.39 -6.27 18.09
CA THR A 106 1.69 -5.58 19.34
C THR A 106 1.89 -4.09 19.09
N LEU A 107 2.21 -3.32 20.13
CA LEU A 107 2.67 -1.93 20.00
C LEU A 107 4.20 -1.82 19.94
N THR A 108 4.92 -2.95 19.99
CA THR A 108 6.37 -2.96 19.90
C THR A 108 6.80 -2.70 18.46
N GLN A 109 7.41 -1.54 18.24
CA GLN A 109 7.96 -1.16 16.95
C GLN A 109 9.20 -2.00 16.64
N ILE A 110 9.34 -2.40 15.37
CA ILE A 110 10.50 -3.13 14.86
C ILE A 110 11.60 -2.16 14.44
N HIS A 111 11.21 -0.95 14.02
CA HIS A 111 12.08 0.13 13.55
C HIS A 111 11.44 1.47 13.93
N GLU A 112 12.25 2.53 14.00
CA GLU A 112 11.73 3.89 14.15
C GLU A 112 10.75 4.24 12.99
N PRO A 113 9.65 4.97 13.25
CA PRO A 113 8.73 5.36 12.19
C PRO A 113 9.43 6.15 11.08
N ILE A 114 9.08 5.84 9.84
CA ILE A 114 9.58 6.53 8.66
C ILE A 114 8.55 7.59 8.25
N TRP A 115 9.02 8.80 7.97
CA TRP A 115 8.20 9.93 7.56
C TRP A 115 8.47 10.27 6.10
N LEU A 116 7.42 10.32 5.27
CA LEU A 116 7.53 10.70 3.86
C LEU A 116 6.38 11.63 3.48
N THR A 117 6.72 12.74 2.81
CA THR A 117 5.75 13.56 2.09
C THR A 117 5.55 12.96 0.71
N GLN A 118 4.30 12.72 0.32
CA GLN A 118 3.99 12.08 -0.95
C GLN A 118 2.83 12.80 -1.64
N ALA A 119 3.00 13.10 -2.93
CA ALA A 119 1.91 13.56 -3.78
C ALA A 119 0.87 12.46 -3.94
N ILE A 120 -0.41 12.83 -3.91
CA ILE A 120 -1.53 11.88 -3.96
C ILE A 120 -2.21 11.95 -5.32
N ASP A 121 -2.29 10.80 -5.98
CA ASP A 121 -3.12 10.57 -7.14
C ASP A 121 -4.02 9.35 -6.88
N GLU A 122 -5.11 9.21 -7.63
CA GLU A 122 -5.91 7.99 -7.63
C GLU A 122 -5.08 6.77 -8.07
N GLY A 123 -5.27 5.63 -7.41
CA GLY A 123 -4.59 4.37 -7.71
C GLY A 123 -3.51 4.02 -6.68
N TRP A 124 -2.43 3.36 -7.13
CA TRP A 124 -1.39 2.88 -6.22
C TRP A 124 -0.48 4.01 -5.74
N LEU A 125 -0.83 4.62 -4.61
CA LEU A 125 0.11 5.40 -3.80
C LEU A 125 1.30 4.52 -3.44
N THR A 126 2.50 4.96 -3.81
CA THR A 126 3.74 4.21 -3.59
C THR A 126 4.67 5.03 -2.69
N LEU A 127 4.93 4.51 -1.50
CA LEU A 127 5.86 5.07 -0.53
C LEU A 127 7.19 4.32 -0.68
N ASP A 128 8.19 4.99 -1.23
CA ASP A 128 9.51 4.42 -1.51
C ASP A 128 10.37 4.34 -0.25
N LEU A 129 10.75 3.13 0.12
CA LEU A 129 11.56 2.81 1.30
C LEU A 129 12.91 2.17 0.91
N SER A 130 13.29 2.18 -0.36
CA SER A 130 14.52 1.53 -0.87
C SER A 130 15.80 2.07 -0.22
N ASN A 131 15.79 3.33 0.23
CA ASN A 131 16.91 3.97 0.92
C ASN A 131 17.01 3.61 2.42
N TYR A 132 16.07 2.83 2.95
CA TYR A 132 16.05 2.41 4.35
C TYR A 132 16.51 0.95 4.45
N ASP A 133 17.43 0.66 5.38
CA ASP A 133 17.89 -0.70 5.65
C ASP A 133 16.87 -1.47 6.50
N LEU A 134 15.72 -1.79 5.89
CA LEU A 134 14.59 -2.43 6.57
C LEU A 134 14.50 -3.92 6.21
N VAL A 135 15.33 -4.71 6.88
CA VAL A 135 15.35 -6.18 6.75
C VAL A 135 14.45 -6.83 7.81
N LEU A 136 13.49 -7.63 7.37
CA LEU A 136 12.49 -8.28 8.22
C LEU A 136 12.44 -9.79 7.95
N ASP A 137 12.48 -10.60 9.00
CA ASP A 137 12.52 -12.07 8.93
C ASP A 137 11.28 -12.75 9.56
N LYS A 138 10.39 -11.96 10.16
CA LYS A 138 9.16 -12.40 10.82
C LYS A 138 7.95 -11.69 10.22
N ASP A 139 6.77 -12.27 10.43
CA ASP A 139 5.52 -11.56 10.14
C ASP A 139 5.48 -10.23 10.91
N PHE A 140 4.98 -9.19 10.28
CA PHE A 140 4.90 -7.85 10.86
C PHE A 140 3.59 -7.18 10.47
N LEU A 141 3.19 -6.16 11.22
CA LEU A 141 2.17 -5.21 10.80
C LEU A 141 2.87 -4.00 10.19
N VAL A 142 2.54 -3.65 8.95
CA VAL A 142 2.85 -2.31 8.40
C VAL A 142 1.64 -1.43 8.63
N ALA A 143 1.87 -0.20 9.08
CA ALA A 143 0.83 0.74 9.39
C ALA A 143 1.13 2.12 8.81
N LEU A 144 0.05 2.82 8.43
CA LEU A 144 0.05 4.16 7.87
C LEU A 144 -0.83 5.06 8.74
N GLU A 145 -0.31 6.23 9.05
CA GLU A 145 -1.02 7.34 9.66
C GLU A 145 -0.60 8.61 8.90
N THR A 146 -1.50 9.57 8.73
CA THR A 146 -1.18 10.85 8.10
C THR A 146 -1.04 11.94 9.15
N GLU A 147 -0.12 12.88 8.93
CA GLU A 147 -0.14 14.17 9.62
C GLU A 147 -1.00 15.16 8.85
N LYS A 148 -1.76 15.96 9.61
CA LYS A 148 -2.73 16.90 9.04
C LYS A 148 -1.99 18.05 8.38
N THR A 149 -2.27 18.32 7.12
CA THR A 149 -2.04 19.66 6.53
C THR A 149 -3.36 20.43 6.61
N SER A 150 -3.29 21.68 7.04
CA SER A 150 -4.36 22.37 7.77
C SER A 150 -5.38 23.12 6.90
N LYS A 151 -5.93 22.51 5.85
CA LYS A 151 -7.03 23.14 5.09
C LYS A 151 -8.28 22.28 5.14
N TYR A 152 -9.38 22.92 5.55
CA TYR A 152 -10.69 22.31 5.68
C TYR A 152 -11.13 21.63 4.36
N ASP A 153 -11.67 20.42 4.49
CA ASP A 153 -12.24 19.55 3.42
C ASP A 153 -11.25 18.60 2.71
N GLU A 154 -10.05 18.47 3.28
CA GLU A 154 -9.03 17.55 2.79
C GLU A 154 -9.29 16.12 3.30
N SER A 155 -9.72 15.23 2.39
CA SER A 155 -9.95 13.80 2.70
C SER A 155 -9.20 12.88 1.75
N LEU A 156 -8.73 11.76 2.29
CA LEU A 156 -8.14 10.67 1.54
C LEU A 156 -9.01 9.42 1.70
N SER A 157 -9.64 9.00 0.61
CA SER A 157 -10.37 7.75 0.55
C SER A 157 -9.50 6.66 -0.07
N TYR A 158 -9.53 5.46 0.49
CA TYR A 158 -8.75 4.32 0.01
C TYR A 158 -9.61 3.08 -0.17
N GLU A 159 -9.21 2.21 -1.10
CA GLU A 159 -9.96 1.01 -1.40
C GLU A 159 -9.83 -0.02 -0.27
N VAL A 160 -10.96 -0.61 0.09
CA VAL A 160 -11.06 -1.72 1.02
C VAL A 160 -11.80 -2.89 0.38
N LYS A 161 -11.57 -4.09 0.91
CA LYS A 161 -12.29 -5.31 0.54
C LYS A 161 -13.16 -5.78 1.69
N PRO A 162 -14.49 -5.77 1.55
CA PRO A 162 -15.37 -6.21 2.62
C PRO A 162 -15.19 -7.70 2.91
N LEU A 163 -15.58 -8.12 4.11
CA LEU A 163 -15.65 -9.53 4.55
C LEU A 163 -14.30 -10.27 4.56
N ALA A 164 -13.18 -9.55 4.58
CA ALA A 164 -11.84 -10.14 4.49
C ALA A 164 -10.87 -9.69 5.60
N ASN A 165 -11.36 -9.43 6.81
CA ASN A 165 -10.68 -8.70 7.88
C ASN A 165 -9.52 -9.39 8.62
N ARG A 166 -9.13 -10.63 8.29
CA ARG A 166 -8.24 -11.44 9.15
C ARG A 166 -6.87 -10.80 9.45
N ASN A 167 -6.40 -9.91 8.58
CA ASN A 167 -5.08 -9.29 8.67
C ASN A 167 -5.12 -7.76 8.78
N SER A 168 -6.29 -7.13 8.82
CA SER A 168 -6.39 -5.67 8.87
C SER A 168 -6.68 -5.21 10.29
N TYR A 169 -6.06 -4.08 10.63
CA TYR A 169 -6.11 -3.50 11.96
C TYR A 169 -6.18 -1.99 11.87
N TYR A 170 -6.82 -1.35 12.84
CA TYR A 170 -6.71 0.09 13.01
C TYR A 170 -6.61 0.42 14.49
N ARG A 171 -6.06 1.58 14.81
CA ARG A 171 -6.13 2.14 16.15
C ARG A 171 -6.24 3.65 16.07
N PHE A 172 -6.80 4.24 17.12
CA PHE A 172 -6.69 5.67 17.33
C PHE A 172 -5.32 5.96 17.93
N HIS A 173 -4.74 7.12 17.62
CA HIS A 173 -3.40 7.51 18.04
C HIS A 173 -3.19 7.42 19.55
N HIS A 174 -4.21 7.80 20.32
CA HIS A 174 -4.24 7.74 21.79
C HIS A 174 -4.65 6.37 22.36
N SER A 175 -4.88 5.37 21.51
CA SER A 175 -5.28 4.03 21.93
C SER A 175 -4.10 3.07 21.92
N ASP A 176 -3.97 2.35 23.03
CA ASP A 176 -3.00 1.27 23.20
C ASP A 176 -3.53 -0.09 22.70
N THR A 177 -4.57 -0.09 21.86
CA THR A 177 -5.21 -1.31 21.38
C THR A 177 -5.49 -1.28 19.89
N TRP A 178 -5.06 -2.34 19.20
CA TRP A 178 -5.45 -2.60 17.83
C TRP A 178 -6.87 -3.17 17.76
N LYS A 179 -7.71 -2.56 16.91
CA LYS A 179 -9.06 -3.02 16.58
C LYS A 179 -9.06 -3.64 15.19
N ARG A 180 -10.00 -4.55 14.92
CA ARG A 180 -10.19 -5.16 13.59
C ARG A 180 -11.37 -4.48 12.87
N PRO A 181 -11.17 -3.95 11.67
CA PRO A 181 -12.28 -3.45 10.87
C PRO A 181 -13.08 -4.62 10.24
N PRO A 182 -14.28 -4.39 9.70
CA PRO A 182 -15.05 -5.41 8.96
C PRO A 182 -14.54 -5.66 7.53
N HIS A 183 -13.44 -5.01 7.14
CA HIS A 183 -12.88 -5.03 5.79
C HIS A 183 -11.37 -5.29 5.83
N ARG A 184 -10.77 -5.40 4.66
CA ARG A 184 -9.31 -5.47 4.46
C ARG A 184 -8.83 -4.29 3.66
N TYR A 185 -7.78 -3.62 4.12
CA TYR A 185 -7.16 -2.55 3.35
C TYR A 185 -6.53 -3.10 2.06
N CYS A 186 -6.64 -2.36 0.96
CA CYS A 186 -5.81 -2.57 -0.22
C CYS A 186 -4.40 -2.00 0.02
N LEU A 187 -3.73 -2.55 1.04
CA LEU A 187 -2.37 -2.23 1.46
C LEU A 187 -1.44 -3.39 1.09
N GLN A 188 -0.25 -3.09 0.60
CA GLN A 188 0.75 -4.10 0.23
C GLN A 188 2.18 -3.61 0.47
N VAL A 189 3.09 -4.57 0.60
CA VAL A 189 4.53 -4.34 0.69
C VAL A 189 5.19 -5.00 -0.51
N VAL A 190 6.05 -4.28 -1.21
CA VAL A 190 6.97 -4.86 -2.19
C VAL A 190 8.33 -4.97 -1.52
N ALA A 191 8.94 -6.15 -1.59
CA ALA A 191 10.20 -6.41 -0.93
C ALA A 191 11.05 -7.39 -1.72
N ASN A 192 12.36 -7.23 -1.59
CA ASN A 192 13.38 -8.13 -2.10
C ASN A 192 13.48 -9.33 -1.17
N VAL A 193 13.32 -10.55 -1.70
CA VAL A 193 13.59 -11.77 -0.91
C VAL A 193 15.09 -12.00 -0.89
N LEU A 194 15.64 -12.12 0.32
CA LEU A 194 17.04 -12.43 0.59
C LEU A 194 17.27 -13.93 0.79
#